data_AF-A0A1G2B6M4-F1
#
_entry.id   AF-A0A1G2B6M4-F1
#
_cell.length_a   1.000
_cell.length_b   1.000
_cell.length_c   1.000
_cell.angle_alpha   90.00
_cell.angle_beta   90.00
_cell.angle_gamma   90.00
#
_symmetry.space_group_name_H-M   'P 1'
#
loop_
_entity.id
_entity.type
_entity.pdbx_description
1 polymer ?
#
loop_
_entity_poly.entity_id
_entity_poly.type
_entity_poly.pdbx_seq_one_letter_code
_entity_poly.pdbx_strand_id
1 'polypeptide(L)'
;MDDIVPISQHEIPSAALKRAINTLQQGGVVVYPTDTAYGLAVDALSEEAIGKLFIIKKRVQKPLPVIVASVEMLRTIAVTNPLAEKLMKKYWPGPLTIIFLKKEIVPPALTLGLPTVGVKIPDSKVARDLVRAYGKPLTSTSANLSGTQNNYSLDDVLKQFRDQEARPDLYLDAGILEEIPVSTVVDTTGSKIKVIREGPIHIAA
;
A
#
# COMPACT_ATOMS: atom_id res chain seq x y z
N MET A 1 5.52 19.40 14.98
CA MET A 1 4.12 19.06 15.34
C MET A 1 3.17 19.35 14.19
N ASP A 2 3.59 20.14 13.18
CA ASP A 2 2.75 20.45 12.03
C ASP A 2 2.41 19.22 11.19
N ASP A 3 3.21 18.16 11.19
CA ASP A 3 3.06 17.02 10.27
C ASP A 3 1.99 15.99 10.67
N ILE A 4 1.27 16.22 11.76
CA ILE A 4 0.18 15.35 12.21
C ILE A 4 -1.16 16.02 11.87
N VAL A 5 -2.01 15.30 11.14
CA VAL A 5 -3.34 15.75 10.74
C VAL A 5 -4.39 14.77 11.25
N PRO A 6 -5.28 15.18 12.17
CA PRO A 6 -6.34 14.31 12.65
C PRO A 6 -7.38 14.07 11.56
N ILE A 7 -7.82 12.82 11.43
CA ILE A 7 -8.85 12.35 10.50
C ILE A 7 -9.74 11.29 11.18
N SER A 8 -10.79 10.85 10.50
CA SER A 8 -11.53 9.64 10.90
C SER A 8 -10.94 8.42 10.21
N GLN A 9 -11.03 7.25 10.83
CA GLN A 9 -10.59 5.98 10.24
C GLN A 9 -11.29 5.68 8.90
N HIS A 10 -12.52 6.19 8.72
CA HIS A 10 -13.32 5.93 7.52
C HIS A 10 -13.41 7.12 6.58
N GLU A 11 -12.85 8.28 6.94
CA GLU A 11 -12.99 9.49 6.15
C GLU A 11 -11.76 10.38 6.26
N ILE A 12 -11.26 10.80 5.09
CA ILE A 12 -10.20 11.79 4.98
C ILE A 12 -10.82 13.14 4.57
N PRO A 13 -10.81 14.15 5.46
CA PRO A 13 -11.32 15.49 5.14
C PRO A 13 -10.57 16.11 3.97
N SER A 14 -11.24 16.94 3.17
CA SER A 14 -10.66 17.56 1.96
C SER A 14 -9.32 18.27 2.21
N ALA A 15 -9.19 18.99 3.33
CA ALA A 15 -7.94 19.66 3.70
C ALA A 15 -6.79 18.66 3.99
N ALA A 16 -7.08 17.58 4.72
CA ALA A 16 -6.12 16.52 5.00
C ALA A 16 -5.71 15.77 3.73
N LEU A 17 -6.69 15.46 2.87
CA LEU A 17 -6.46 14.85 1.57
C LEU A 17 -5.56 15.71 0.69
N LYS A 18 -5.86 17.01 0.55
CA LYS A 18 -5.04 17.94 -0.23
C LYS A 18 -3.60 17.98 0.27
N ARG A 19 -3.40 17.97 1.60
CA ARG A 19 -2.06 17.93 2.17
C ARG A 19 -1.33 16.63 1.86
N ALA A 20 -2.00 15.49 2.01
CA ALA A 20 -1.43 14.18 1.64
C ALA A 20 -1.04 14.11 0.15
N ILE A 21 -1.88 14.64 -0.75
CA ILE A 21 -1.57 14.72 -2.17
C ILE A 21 -0.34 15.59 -2.43
N ASN A 22 -0.25 16.77 -1.81
CA ASN A 22 0.91 17.64 -1.95
C ASN A 22 2.21 16.96 -1.47
N THR A 23 2.15 16.27 -0.32
CA THR A 23 3.31 15.51 0.20
C THR A 23 3.75 14.42 -0.78
N LEU A 24 2.81 13.63 -1.32
CA LEU A 24 3.11 12.59 -2.29
C LEU A 24 3.69 13.16 -3.59
N GLN A 25 3.15 14.28 -4.08
CA GLN A 25 3.66 14.97 -5.29
C GLN A 25 5.07 15.51 -5.12
N GLN A 26 5.48 15.82 -3.89
CA GLN A 26 6.85 16.24 -3.54
C GLN A 26 7.79 15.04 -3.29
N GLY A 27 7.33 13.81 -3.54
CA GLY A 27 8.11 12.59 -3.31
C GLY A 27 8.28 12.25 -1.83
N GLY A 28 7.38 12.73 -0.98
CA GLY A 28 7.32 12.41 0.45
C GLY A 28 6.54 11.15 0.76
N VAL A 29 6.62 10.70 2.01
CA VAL A 29 6.01 9.49 2.56
C VAL A 29 4.89 9.85 3.53
N VAL A 30 3.68 9.34 3.25
CA VAL A 30 2.49 9.59 4.07
C VAL A 30 2.18 8.37 4.93
N VAL A 31 2.10 8.55 6.24
CA VAL A 31 1.48 7.60 7.16
C VAL A 31 -0.03 7.80 7.14
N TYR A 32 -0.79 6.73 7.01
CA TYR A 32 -2.25 6.80 6.97
C TYR A 32 -2.91 5.51 7.48
N PRO A 33 -4.17 5.58 7.96
CA PRO A 33 -4.89 4.40 8.43
C PRO A 33 -5.32 3.53 7.24
N THR A 34 -5.18 2.21 7.40
CA THR A 34 -5.75 1.23 6.46
C THR A 34 -6.84 0.40 7.14
N ASP A 35 -7.36 -0.58 6.41
CA ASP A 35 -8.27 -1.61 6.91
C ASP A 35 -7.57 -2.64 7.80
N THR A 36 -6.24 -2.66 7.90
CA THR A 36 -5.50 -3.65 8.73
C THR A 36 -4.63 -3.03 9.81
N ALA A 37 -3.91 -1.95 9.51
CA ALA A 37 -2.95 -1.29 10.40
C ALA A 37 -2.62 0.10 9.83
N TYR A 38 -1.79 0.89 10.48
CA TYR A 38 -1.22 2.06 9.81
C TYR A 38 -0.33 1.62 8.64
N GLY A 39 -0.37 2.37 7.55
CA GLY A 39 0.40 2.15 6.32
C GLY A 39 1.27 3.35 5.96
N LEU A 40 2.29 3.11 5.15
CA LEU A 40 3.14 4.10 4.50
C LEU A 40 2.82 4.11 3.00
N ALA A 41 2.44 5.27 2.50
CA ALA A 41 2.17 5.54 1.10
C ALA A 41 3.27 6.37 0.45
N VAL A 42 3.67 5.98 -0.76
CA VAL A 42 4.52 6.73 -1.69
C VAL A 42 4.05 6.51 -3.12
N ASP A 43 4.45 7.38 -4.05
CA ASP A 43 4.24 7.16 -5.49
C ASP A 43 4.90 5.83 -5.92
N ALA A 44 4.11 4.90 -6.47
CA ALA A 44 4.60 3.59 -6.93
C ALA A 44 5.46 3.67 -8.20
N LEU A 45 5.50 4.82 -8.88
CA LEU A 45 6.24 5.04 -10.12
C LEU A 45 7.46 5.94 -9.93
N SER A 46 7.69 6.47 -8.71
CA SER A 46 8.85 7.30 -8.40
C SER A 46 9.94 6.48 -7.72
N GLU A 47 11.05 6.23 -8.42
CA GLU A 47 12.21 5.52 -7.85
C GLU A 47 12.76 6.22 -6.61
N GLU A 48 12.77 7.56 -6.61
CA GLU A 48 13.21 8.34 -5.46
C GLU A 48 12.31 8.09 -4.23
N ALA A 49 10.99 8.16 -4.40
CA ALA A 49 10.05 7.97 -3.30
C ALA A 49 10.06 6.51 -2.79
N ILE A 50 10.22 5.55 -3.69
CA ILE A 50 10.42 4.13 -3.36
C ILE A 50 11.71 3.96 -2.55
N GLY A 51 12.81 4.59 -2.97
CA GLY A 51 14.09 4.57 -2.27
C GLY A 51 13.98 5.11 -0.84
N LYS A 52 13.33 6.28 -0.68
CA LYS A 52 13.03 6.86 0.64
C LYS A 52 12.24 5.89 1.52
N LEU A 53 11.21 5.24 0.96
CA LEU A 53 10.40 4.27 1.70
C LEU A 53 11.23 3.05 2.18
N PHE A 54 12.13 2.52 1.35
CA PHE A 54 13.01 1.42 1.75
C PHE A 54 13.95 1.82 2.89
N ILE A 55 14.52 3.03 2.82
CA ILE A 55 15.39 3.58 3.88
C ILE A 55 14.61 3.71 5.19
N ILE A 56 13.45 4.38 5.17
CA ILE A 56 12.58 4.56 6.35
C ILE A 56 12.23 3.21 6.98
N LYS A 57 11.89 2.21 6.16
CA LYS A 57 11.49 0.89 6.67
C LYS A 57 12.65 -0.02 7.04
N LYS A 58 13.91 0.34 6.73
CA LYS A 58 15.08 -0.56 6.79
C LYS A 58 14.80 -1.90 6.11
N ARG A 59 14.16 -1.85 4.93
CA ARG A 59 13.72 -3.03 4.17
C ARG A 59 14.67 -3.24 2.99
N VAL A 60 15.10 -4.48 2.78
CA VAL A 60 16.04 -4.80 1.69
C VAL A 60 15.65 -6.01 0.84
N GLN A 61 14.69 -6.84 1.29
CA GLN A 61 14.51 -8.19 0.75
C GLN A 61 13.13 -8.51 0.16
N LYS A 62 12.16 -7.60 0.26
CA LYS A 62 10.78 -7.90 -0.17
C LYS A 62 10.22 -6.81 -1.08
N PRO A 63 9.65 -7.16 -2.25
CA PRO A 63 8.92 -6.23 -3.11
C PRO A 63 7.81 -5.49 -2.37
N LEU A 64 7.45 -4.31 -2.84
CA LEU A 64 6.40 -3.49 -2.25
C LEU A 64 5.07 -3.70 -2.98
N PRO A 65 3.95 -3.92 -2.26
CA PRO A 65 2.65 -4.04 -2.90
C PRO A 65 2.11 -2.65 -3.30
N VAL A 66 1.34 -2.65 -4.38
CA VAL A 66 0.70 -1.45 -4.94
C VAL A 66 -0.79 -1.46 -4.66
N ILE A 67 -1.35 -0.31 -4.32
CA ILE A 67 -2.78 -0.06 -4.30
C ILE A 67 -3.18 0.77 -5.52
N VAL A 68 -4.35 0.46 -6.07
CA VAL A 68 -4.93 1.19 -7.20
C VAL A 68 -6.38 1.56 -6.91
N ALA A 69 -6.87 2.60 -7.55
CA ALA A 69 -8.26 3.07 -7.38
C ALA A 69 -9.27 2.27 -8.23
N SER A 70 -8.81 1.62 -9.31
CA SER A 70 -9.66 0.93 -10.27
C SER A 70 -8.89 -0.10 -11.11
N VAL A 71 -9.63 -0.92 -11.86
CA VAL A 71 -9.06 -1.90 -12.81
C VAL A 71 -8.39 -1.20 -14.01
N GLU A 72 -8.89 -0.03 -14.42
CA GLU A 72 -8.27 0.80 -15.45
C GLU A 72 -6.90 1.26 -14.99
N MET A 73 -6.77 1.71 -13.74
CA MET A 73 -5.48 2.07 -13.15
C MET A 73 -4.55 0.85 -13.03
N LEU A 74 -5.05 -0.31 -12.61
CA LEU A 74 -4.28 -1.57 -12.61
C LEU A 74 -3.67 -1.85 -14.00
N ARG A 75 -4.47 -1.71 -15.06
CA ARG A 75 -4.04 -1.98 -16.44
C ARG A 75 -2.95 -1.03 -16.93
N THR A 76 -2.69 0.09 -16.24
CA THR A 76 -1.54 0.94 -16.55
C THR A 76 -0.21 0.31 -16.11
N ILE A 77 -0.21 -0.51 -15.06
CA ILE A 77 1.02 -1.06 -14.45
C ILE A 77 1.18 -2.58 -14.60
N ALA A 78 0.13 -3.31 -14.96
CA ALA A 78 0.15 -4.76 -15.00
C ALA A 78 -0.67 -5.34 -16.17
N VAL A 79 -0.37 -6.58 -16.52
CA VAL A 79 -1.13 -7.37 -17.50
C VAL A 79 -2.13 -8.27 -16.76
N THR A 80 -3.42 -8.08 -17.04
CA THR A 80 -4.50 -8.90 -16.45
C THR A 80 -4.70 -10.21 -17.22
N ASN A 81 -5.23 -11.22 -16.54
CA ASN A 81 -5.57 -12.51 -17.12
C ASN A 81 -6.93 -13.01 -16.59
N PRO A 82 -7.56 -14.02 -17.22
CA PRO A 82 -8.89 -14.50 -16.84
C PRO A 82 -9.00 -15.03 -15.39
N LEU A 83 -7.93 -15.60 -14.83
CA LEU A 83 -7.93 -16.07 -13.43
C LEU A 83 -8.01 -14.88 -12.48
N ALA A 84 -7.15 -13.88 -12.71
CA ALA A 84 -7.16 -12.65 -11.92
C ALA A 84 -8.50 -11.91 -12.05
N GLU A 85 -9.09 -11.82 -13.25
CA GLU A 85 -10.37 -11.15 -13.46
C GLU A 85 -11.52 -11.78 -12.65
N LYS A 86 -11.55 -13.11 -12.53
CA LYS A 86 -12.51 -13.80 -11.67
C LYS A 86 -12.33 -13.44 -10.19
N LEU A 87 -11.08 -13.40 -9.73
CA LEU A 87 -10.76 -13.06 -8.34
C LEU A 87 -11.06 -11.59 -8.03
N MET A 88 -10.69 -10.66 -8.93
CA MET A 88 -10.96 -9.24 -8.78
C MET A 88 -12.47 -8.97 -8.67
N LYS A 89 -13.28 -9.57 -9.55
CA LYS A 89 -14.75 -9.41 -9.52
C LYS A 89 -15.37 -9.87 -8.21
N LYS A 90 -14.78 -10.87 -7.55
CA LYS A 90 -15.34 -11.47 -6.33
C LYS A 90 -14.83 -10.82 -5.05
N TYR A 91 -13.56 -10.42 -5.01
CA TYR A 91 -12.88 -10.07 -3.76
C TYR A 91 -12.34 -8.64 -3.74
N TRP A 92 -12.47 -7.85 -4.81
CA TRP A 92 -12.11 -6.44 -4.81
C TRP A 92 -13.35 -5.53 -4.87
N PRO A 93 -13.37 -4.42 -4.11
CA PRO A 93 -12.40 -4.03 -3.08
C PRO A 93 -12.34 -5.02 -1.90
N GLY A 94 -11.17 -5.24 -1.31
CA GLY A 94 -11.05 -6.23 -0.23
C GLY A 94 -9.64 -6.68 0.14
N PRO A 95 -9.53 -7.65 1.08
CA PRO A 95 -8.28 -8.13 1.64
C PRO A 95 -7.58 -9.16 0.76
N LEU A 96 -7.58 -8.97 -0.57
CA LEU A 96 -6.88 -9.83 -1.53
C LEU A 96 -5.83 -9.03 -2.29
N THR A 97 -4.58 -9.48 -2.24
CA THR A 97 -3.51 -9.01 -3.14
C THR A 97 -3.29 -10.05 -4.23
N ILE A 98 -3.30 -9.61 -5.48
CA ILE A 98 -3.05 -10.47 -6.64
C ILE A 98 -1.72 -10.09 -7.27
N ILE A 99 -0.87 -11.06 -7.55
CA ILE A 99 0.39 -10.88 -8.27
C ILE A 99 0.13 -11.05 -9.78
N PHE A 100 0.64 -10.08 -10.55
CA PHE A 100 0.52 -9.97 -11.99
C PHE A 100 1.90 -9.84 -12.64
N LEU A 101 1.99 -10.10 -13.94
CA LEU A 101 3.13 -9.64 -14.74
C LEU A 101 3.11 -8.11 -14.78
N LYS A 102 4.24 -7.48 -14.43
CA LYS A 102 4.39 -6.02 -14.44
C LYS A 102 4.60 -5.51 -15.86
N LYS A 103 4.23 -4.26 -16.11
CA LYS A 103 4.62 -3.50 -17.31
C LYS A 103 5.92 -2.74 -17.05
N GLU A 104 6.56 -2.27 -18.11
CA GLU A 104 7.84 -1.54 -18.04
C GLU A 104 7.77 -0.24 -17.22
N ILE A 105 6.60 0.39 -17.14
CA ILE A 105 6.40 1.60 -16.33
C ILE A 105 6.62 1.36 -14.83
N VAL A 106 6.54 0.11 -14.36
CA VAL A 106 6.79 -0.23 -12.94
C VAL A 106 8.29 -0.26 -12.69
N PRO A 107 8.81 0.63 -11.82
CA PRO A 107 10.24 0.72 -11.59
C PRO A 107 10.83 -0.57 -11.00
N PRO A 108 12.02 -1.01 -11.44
CA PRO A 108 12.68 -2.19 -10.87
C PRO A 108 12.88 -2.10 -9.35
N ALA A 109 13.09 -0.90 -8.82
CA ALA A 109 13.22 -0.64 -7.39
C ALA A 109 12.00 -1.14 -6.60
N LEU A 110 10.78 -1.01 -7.14
CA LEU A 110 9.55 -1.44 -6.48
C LEU A 110 9.46 -2.96 -6.33
N THR A 111 9.84 -3.67 -7.39
CA THR A 111 9.71 -5.13 -7.51
C THR A 111 10.98 -5.88 -7.13
N LEU A 112 12.06 -5.16 -6.75
CA LEU A 112 13.40 -5.70 -6.55
C LEU A 112 13.87 -6.53 -7.77
N GLY A 113 13.61 -6.01 -8.97
CA GLY A 113 13.98 -6.66 -10.23
C GLY A 113 13.08 -7.82 -10.68
N LEU A 114 12.07 -8.20 -9.89
CA LEU A 114 11.13 -9.25 -10.31
C LEU A 114 10.26 -8.78 -11.49
N PRO A 115 9.86 -9.70 -12.39
CA PRO A 115 8.96 -9.40 -13.51
C PRO A 115 7.49 -9.25 -13.07
N THR A 116 7.21 -9.34 -11.78
CA THR A 116 5.85 -9.35 -11.23
C THR A 116 5.63 -8.22 -10.23
N VAL A 117 4.36 -7.83 -10.09
CA VAL A 117 3.91 -6.81 -9.14
C VAL A 117 2.66 -7.28 -8.41
N GLY A 118 2.65 -7.15 -7.07
CA GLY A 118 1.48 -7.43 -6.25
C GLY A 118 0.59 -6.20 -6.15
N VAL A 119 -0.67 -6.31 -6.56
CA VAL A 119 -1.63 -5.20 -6.57
C VAL A 119 -2.89 -5.55 -5.78
N LYS A 120 -3.52 -4.56 -5.14
CA LYS A 120 -4.85 -4.69 -4.54
C LYS A 120 -5.70 -3.43 -4.73
N ILE A 121 -7.02 -3.57 -4.74
CA ILE A 121 -7.94 -2.47 -4.44
C ILE A 121 -8.39 -2.66 -2.97
N PRO A 122 -7.88 -1.86 -2.01
CA PRO A 122 -8.20 -2.04 -0.59
C PRO A 122 -9.65 -1.66 -0.29
N ASP A 123 -10.25 -2.24 0.76
CA ASP A 123 -11.61 -1.87 1.17
C ASP A 123 -11.63 -0.58 2.00
N SER A 124 -10.49 -0.21 2.61
CA SER A 124 -10.28 1.07 3.27
C SER A 124 -10.69 2.26 2.39
N LYS A 125 -11.72 3.00 2.84
CA LYS A 125 -12.21 4.21 2.16
C LYS A 125 -11.13 5.29 2.10
N VAL A 126 -10.39 5.52 3.20
CA VAL A 126 -9.26 6.46 3.23
C VAL A 126 -8.20 6.08 2.19
N ALA A 127 -7.81 4.80 2.12
CA ALA A 127 -6.85 4.33 1.12
C ALA A 127 -7.34 4.58 -0.31
N ARG A 128 -8.60 4.24 -0.61
CA ARG A 128 -9.22 4.43 -1.92
C ARG A 128 -9.33 5.89 -2.32
N ASP A 129 -9.74 6.76 -1.39
CA ASP A 129 -9.87 8.19 -1.63
C ASP A 129 -8.50 8.84 -1.86
N LEU A 130 -7.47 8.41 -1.11
CA LEU A 130 -6.10 8.85 -1.30
C LEU A 130 -5.56 8.48 -2.68
N VAL A 131 -5.62 7.21 -3.08
CA VAL A 131 -5.11 6.78 -4.40
C VAL A 131 -5.92 7.37 -5.55
N ARG A 132 -7.24 7.55 -5.38
CA ARG A 132 -8.10 8.18 -6.39
C ARG A 132 -7.76 9.66 -6.57
N ALA A 133 -7.59 10.40 -5.48
CA ALA A 133 -7.24 11.82 -5.55
C ALA A 133 -5.80 12.06 -6.02
N TYR A 134 -4.88 11.14 -5.71
CA TYR A 134 -3.51 11.19 -6.24
C TYR A 134 -3.47 10.95 -7.75
N GLY A 135 -4.38 10.12 -8.26
CA GLY A 135 -4.53 9.86 -9.70
C GLY A 135 -3.50 8.89 -10.29
N LYS A 136 -2.59 8.35 -9.47
CA LYS A 136 -1.58 7.35 -9.86
C LYS A 136 -1.54 6.21 -8.85
N PRO A 137 -1.01 5.03 -9.22
CA PRO A 137 -0.81 3.94 -8.28
C PRO A 137 0.10 4.35 -7.11
N LEU A 138 -0.27 3.91 -5.90
CA LEU A 138 0.51 4.15 -4.69
C LEU A 138 1.08 2.85 -4.17
N THR A 139 2.34 2.85 -3.75
CA THR A 139 2.83 1.76 -2.91
C THR A 139 2.20 1.93 -1.53
N SER A 140 1.74 0.84 -0.92
CA SER A 140 1.19 0.86 0.45
C SER A 140 1.65 -0.36 1.24
N THR A 141 2.50 -0.15 2.23
CA THR A 141 2.98 -1.19 3.15
C THR A 141 2.73 -0.77 4.60
N SER A 142 2.68 -1.71 5.54
CA SER A 142 2.55 -1.41 6.97
C SER A 142 3.55 -0.35 7.46
N ALA A 143 3.12 0.53 8.36
CA ALA A 143 3.90 1.62 8.93
C ALA A 143 4.74 1.15 10.11
N ASN A 144 5.65 0.24 9.82
CA ASN A 144 6.60 -0.29 10.78
C ASN A 144 7.97 -0.57 10.17
N LEU A 145 8.98 -0.69 11.03
CA LEU A 145 10.31 -1.19 10.65
C LEU A 145 10.21 -2.64 10.18
N SER A 146 10.98 -2.99 9.14
CA SER A 146 10.95 -4.32 8.55
C SER A 146 11.29 -5.39 9.60
N GLY A 147 10.38 -6.36 9.77
CA GLY A 147 10.55 -7.47 10.71
C GLY A 147 9.95 -7.25 12.10
N THR A 148 9.41 -6.06 12.39
CA THR A 148 8.71 -5.80 13.66
C THR A 148 7.20 -6.04 13.54
N GLN A 149 6.50 -5.94 14.68
CA GLN A 149 5.04 -5.90 14.71
C GLN A 149 4.47 -4.69 13.95
N ASN A 150 3.24 -4.83 13.45
CA ASN A 150 2.48 -3.74 12.85
C ASN A 150 2.05 -2.74 13.94
N ASN A 151 1.91 -1.47 13.55
CA ASN A 151 1.44 -0.42 14.44
C ASN A 151 -0.04 -0.11 14.20
N TYR A 152 -0.81 -0.08 15.28
CA TYR A 152 -2.26 0.18 15.26
C TYR A 152 -2.62 1.54 15.87
N SER A 153 -1.66 2.26 16.44
CA SER A 153 -1.81 3.64 16.90
C SER A 153 -0.74 4.53 16.26
N LEU A 154 -1.05 5.82 16.07
CA LEU A 154 -0.05 6.77 15.60
C LEU A 154 1.10 6.93 16.62
N ASP A 155 0.82 6.85 17.91
CA ASP A 155 1.83 6.91 18.96
C ASP A 155 2.90 5.82 18.80
N ASP A 156 2.51 4.60 18.45
CA ASP A 156 3.46 3.50 18.26
C ASP A 156 4.27 3.65 16.97
N VAL A 157 3.65 4.18 15.90
CA VAL A 157 4.38 4.61 14.69
C VAL A 157 5.43 5.66 15.05
N LEU A 158 5.04 6.72 15.76
CA LEU A 158 5.93 7.82 16.15
C LEU A 158 7.07 7.33 17.03
N LYS A 159 6.80 6.49 18.04
CA LYS A 159 7.84 5.88 18.89
C LYS A 159 8.85 5.10 18.05
N GLN A 160 8.37 4.31 17.09
CA GLN A 160 9.25 3.45 16.31
C GLN A 160 10.14 4.24 15.32
N PHE A 161 9.63 5.31 14.73
CA PHE A 161 10.38 6.15 13.79
C PHE A 161 11.14 7.31 14.45
N ARG A 162 10.95 7.56 15.77
CA ARG A 162 11.52 8.70 16.50
C ARG A 162 13.03 8.83 16.36
N ASP A 163 13.78 7.74 16.48
CA ASP A 163 15.25 7.76 16.50
C ASP A 163 15.87 7.33 15.16
N GLN A 164 15.05 7.25 14.11
CA GLN A 164 15.52 6.91 12.77
C GLN A 164 16.05 8.16 12.04
N GLU A 165 17.08 7.96 11.21
CA GLU A 165 17.67 9.00 10.37
C GLU A 165 16.69 9.50 9.30
N ALA A 166 15.86 8.60 8.76
CA ALA A 166 14.79 8.92 7.82
C ALA A 166 13.44 8.63 8.46
N ARG A 167 12.47 9.53 8.26
CA ARG A 167 11.13 9.46 8.85
C ARG A 167 10.06 9.80 7.83
N PRO A 168 8.81 9.36 8.04
CA PRO A 168 7.68 9.85 7.24
C PRO A 168 7.47 11.36 7.34
N ASP A 169 6.98 11.95 6.25
CA ASP A 169 6.81 13.40 6.07
C ASP A 169 5.43 13.92 6.51
N LEU A 170 4.42 13.06 6.54
CA LEU A 170 3.06 13.40 6.96
C LEU A 170 2.42 12.22 7.69
N TYR A 171 1.65 12.52 8.74
CA TYR A 171 0.92 11.53 9.53
C TYR A 171 -0.56 11.88 9.56
N LEU A 172 -1.40 11.02 8.98
CA LEU A 172 -2.84 11.11 9.12
C LEU A 172 -3.26 10.29 10.33
N ASP A 173 -3.68 10.95 11.41
CA ASP A 173 -4.03 10.32 12.68
C ASP A 173 -5.52 9.96 12.73
N ALA A 174 -5.81 8.67 12.83
CA ALA A 174 -7.17 8.16 13.02
C ALA A 174 -7.34 7.47 14.40
N GLY A 175 -6.44 7.73 15.35
CA GLY A 175 -6.44 7.09 16.66
C GLY A 175 -5.99 5.64 16.61
N ILE A 176 -6.65 4.80 17.42
CA ILE A 176 -6.36 3.37 17.54
C ILE A 176 -7.22 2.60 16.54
N LEU A 177 -6.56 1.84 15.66
CA LEU A 177 -7.18 1.00 14.65
C LEU A 177 -7.49 -0.39 15.22
N GLU A 178 -8.55 -1.01 14.69
CA GLU A 178 -8.82 -2.43 14.91
C GLU A 178 -7.72 -3.29 14.28
N GLU A 179 -7.32 -4.35 14.99
CA GLU A 179 -6.36 -5.33 14.49
C GLU A 179 -7.06 -6.31 13.55
N ILE A 180 -6.90 -6.09 12.24
CA ILE A 180 -7.46 -6.95 11.20
C ILE A 180 -6.33 -7.72 10.49
N PRO A 181 -6.48 -9.03 10.23
CA PRO A 181 -5.46 -9.82 9.55
C PRO A 181 -5.05 -9.26 8.18
N VAL A 182 -3.76 -9.44 7.86
CA VAL A 182 -3.20 -9.00 6.57
C VAL A 182 -3.81 -9.76 5.38
N SER A 183 -3.78 -9.14 4.20
CA SER A 183 -4.41 -9.69 2.99
C SER A 183 -3.90 -11.09 2.60
N THR A 184 -4.79 -11.92 2.06
CA THR A 184 -4.41 -13.10 1.28
C THR A 184 -3.60 -12.63 0.07
N VAL A 185 -2.51 -13.32 -0.26
CA VAL A 185 -1.68 -13.03 -1.45
C VAL A 185 -1.71 -14.24 -2.37
N VAL A 186 -2.10 -14.02 -3.62
CA VAL A 186 -2.11 -15.07 -4.64
C VAL A 186 -1.34 -14.65 -5.88
N ASP A 187 -0.73 -15.62 -6.53
CA ASP A 187 -0.08 -15.48 -7.81
C ASP A 187 -0.95 -16.08 -8.92
N THR A 188 -1.17 -15.29 -9.96
CA THR A 188 -1.98 -15.64 -11.13
C THR A 188 -1.18 -15.60 -12.43
N THR A 189 0.15 -15.46 -12.39
CA THR A 189 0.97 -15.37 -13.60
C THR A 189 1.19 -16.72 -14.28
N GLY A 190 0.92 -17.82 -13.59
CA GLY A 190 0.95 -19.18 -14.13
C GLY A 190 -0.40 -19.65 -14.68
N SER A 191 -0.48 -20.94 -15.02
CA SER A 191 -1.72 -21.58 -15.50
C SER A 191 -2.72 -21.91 -14.39
N LYS A 192 -2.30 -21.86 -13.12
CA LYS A 192 -3.11 -22.10 -11.93
C LYS A 192 -2.85 -21.00 -10.90
N ILE A 193 -3.81 -20.80 -9.99
CA ILE A 193 -3.66 -19.87 -8.88
C ILE A 193 -2.71 -20.51 -7.85
N LYS A 194 -1.71 -19.77 -7.39
CA LYS A 194 -0.83 -20.19 -6.30
C LYS A 194 -1.05 -19.28 -5.10
N VAL A 195 -1.38 -19.84 -3.94
CA VAL A 195 -1.44 -19.07 -2.70
C VAL A 195 -0.01 -18.85 -2.19
N ILE A 196 0.36 -17.58 -2.05
CA ILE A 196 1.68 -17.14 -1.55
C ILE A 196 1.62 -16.83 -0.06
N ARG A 197 0.48 -16.32 0.41
CA ARG A 197 0.21 -16.06 1.83
C ARG A 197 -1.28 -16.24 2.10
N GLU A 198 -1.58 -17.01 3.13
CA GLU A 198 -2.94 -17.14 3.67
C GLU A 198 -3.36 -15.86 4.42
N GLY A 199 -4.62 -15.50 4.28
CA GLY A 199 -5.26 -14.35 4.93
C GLY A 199 -6.77 -14.61 5.04
N PRO A 200 -7.61 -13.56 5.15
CA PRO A 200 -9.06 -13.73 5.32
C PRO A 200 -9.78 -14.44 4.16
N ILE A 201 -9.20 -14.45 2.97
CA ILE A 201 -9.78 -15.08 1.79
C ILE A 201 -9.15 -16.45 1.56
N HIS A 202 -9.97 -17.50 1.61
CA HIS A 202 -9.56 -18.85 1.26
C HIS A 202 -9.83 -19.13 -0.22
N ILE A 203 -8.78 -19.48 -0.96
CA ILE A 203 -8.86 -19.79 -2.39
C ILE A 203 -8.42 -21.23 -2.58
N ALA A 204 -9.31 -22.05 -3.15
CA ALA A 204 -8.94 -23.39 -3.60
C ALA A 204 -7.96 -23.28 -4.77
N ALA A 205 -6.76 -23.84 -4.60
CA ALA A 205 -5.69 -23.88 -5.60
C ALA A 205 -5.91 -25.01 -6.64
#